data_AF-A0A9P5YP77-F1
#
_entry.id   AF-A0A9P5YP77-F1
#
_cell.length_a   1.000
_cell.length_b   1.000
_cell.length_c   1.000
_cell.angle_alpha   90.00
_cell.angle_beta   90.00
_cell.angle_gamma   90.00
#
_symmetry.space_group_name_H-M   'P 1'
#
loop_
_entity.id
_entity.type
_entity.pdbx_description
1 polymer ?
#
loop_
_entity_poly.entity_id
_entity_poly.type
_entity_poly.pdbx_seq_one_letter_code
_entity_poly.pdbx_strand_id
1 'polypeptide(L)'
;STESEPIRLPEHSDILEILFQFIEPPSESRNFRQPNIVQLKFTVFFGGAGAAEKYVVYGAMNVYITRMWQMIDEYPIEVLNHSTKHGYPDLGNLAA
;
A
#
# COMPACT_ATOMS: atom_id res chain seq x y z
N SER A 1 -28.87 -21.33 1.09
CA SER A 1 -27.59 -20.78 0.61
C SER A 1 -27.74 -19.27 0.52
N THR A 2 -27.12 -18.54 1.43
CA THR A 2 -27.01 -17.07 1.29
C THR A 2 -25.84 -16.81 0.37
N GLU A 3 -26.11 -16.67 -0.93
CA GLU A 3 -25.19 -16.00 -1.85
C GLU A 3 -24.97 -14.60 -1.27
N SER A 4 -23.83 -14.37 -0.63
CA SER A 4 -23.50 -13.04 -0.11
C SER A 4 -23.38 -12.09 -1.29
N GLU A 5 -24.01 -10.92 -1.18
CA GLU A 5 -23.85 -9.86 -2.17
C GLU A 5 -22.34 -9.55 -2.35
N PRO A 6 -21.86 -9.38 -3.60
CA PRO A 6 -20.46 -9.08 -3.84
C PRO A 6 -20.07 -7.73 -3.23
N ILE A 7 -19.05 -7.75 -2.38
CA ILE A 7 -18.49 -6.52 -1.79
C ILE A 7 -17.75 -5.76 -2.89
N ARG A 8 -18.15 -4.51 -3.14
CA ARG A 8 -17.47 -3.62 -4.08
C ARG A 8 -16.34 -2.88 -3.37
N LEU A 9 -15.12 -3.07 -3.86
CA LEU A 9 -13.95 -2.32 -3.42
C LEU A 9 -13.76 -1.12 -4.38
N PRO A 10 -13.66 0.12 -3.86
CA PRO A 10 -13.57 1.32 -4.69
C PRO A 10 -12.20 1.54 -5.36
N GLU A 11 -11.17 0.84 -4.91
CA GLU A 11 -9.81 0.92 -5.45
C GLU A 11 -9.75 0.29 -6.85
N HIS A 12 -8.79 0.76 -7.65
CA HIS A 12 -8.53 0.18 -8.97
C HIS A 12 -7.98 -1.25 -8.84
N SER A 13 -8.24 -2.09 -9.84
CA SER A 13 -7.95 -3.52 -9.76
C SER A 13 -6.45 -3.82 -9.58
N ASP A 14 -5.57 -2.99 -10.12
CA ASP A 14 -4.11 -3.14 -9.96
C ASP A 14 -3.64 -2.93 -8.51
N ILE A 15 -4.24 -1.98 -7.79
CA ILE A 15 -3.99 -1.75 -6.37
C ILE A 15 -4.43 -2.97 -5.56
N LEU A 16 -5.62 -3.49 -5.85
CA LEU A 16 -6.18 -4.66 -5.16
C LEU A 16 -5.35 -5.91 -5.40
N GLU A 17 -4.90 -6.13 -6.64
CA GLU A 17 -4.04 -7.26 -7.00
C GLU A 17 -2.71 -7.23 -6.23
N ILE A 18 -2.13 -6.05 -6.01
CA ILE A 18 -0.91 -5.90 -5.20
C ILE A 18 -1.20 -6.21 -3.73
N LEU A 19 -2.30 -5.69 -3.17
CA LEU A 19 -2.65 -5.94 -1.77
C LEU A 19 -2.97 -7.41 -1.50
N PHE A 20 -3.67 -8.08 -2.41
CA PHE A 20 -3.97 -9.50 -2.26
C PHE A 20 -2.70 -10.35 -2.26
N GLN A 21 -1.67 -10.00 -3.02
CA GLN A 21 -0.37 -10.69 -2.95
C GLN A 21 0.32 -10.61 -1.57
N PHE A 22 -0.06 -9.66 -0.70
CA PHE A 22 0.43 -9.63 0.70
C PHE A 22 -0.37 -10.52 1.65
N ILE A 23 -1.60 -10.89 1.28
CA ILE A 23 -2.57 -11.57 2.16
C ILE A 23 -2.72 -13.05 1.76
N GLU A 24 -2.67 -13.34 0.46
CA GLU A 24 -2.93 -14.66 -0.08
C GLU A 24 -1.93 -15.69 0.44
N PRO A 25 -2.42 -16.89 0.84
CA PRO A 25 -1.54 -17.95 1.29
C PRO A 25 -0.52 -18.34 0.22
N PRO A 26 0.71 -18.72 0.61
CA PRO A 26 1.75 -19.06 -0.36
C PRO A 26 1.47 -20.31 -1.21
N SER A 27 0.47 -21.12 -0.84
CA SER A 27 -0.01 -22.24 -1.65
C SER A 27 -0.93 -21.81 -2.79
N GLU A 28 -1.58 -20.65 -2.66
CA GLU A 28 -2.52 -20.10 -3.66
C GLU A 28 -1.82 -19.06 -4.54
N SER A 29 -0.87 -18.31 -3.97
CA SER A 29 0.02 -17.46 -4.74
C SER A 29 1.09 -18.30 -5.44
N ARG A 30 1.20 -18.19 -6.77
CA ARG A 30 2.32 -18.76 -7.56
C ARG A 30 3.67 -18.15 -7.20
N ASN A 31 3.71 -17.16 -6.31
CA ASN A 31 4.90 -16.49 -5.79
C ASN A 31 4.89 -16.48 -4.26
N PHE A 32 5.83 -17.20 -3.63
CA PHE A 32 6.09 -17.14 -2.19
C PHE A 32 6.66 -15.77 -1.73
N ARG A 33 6.85 -14.81 -2.64
CA ARG A 33 7.51 -13.54 -2.37
C ARG A 33 6.48 -12.44 -2.25
N GLN A 34 6.70 -11.53 -1.30
CA GLN A 34 5.99 -10.26 -1.26
C GLN A 34 6.18 -9.51 -2.59
N PRO A 35 5.16 -8.77 -3.05
CA PRO A 35 5.22 -8.08 -4.32
C PRO A 35 6.31 -7.00 -4.30
N ASN A 36 6.96 -6.82 -5.43
CA ASN A 36 7.93 -5.73 -5.60
C ASN A 36 7.19 -4.42 -5.86
N ILE A 37 7.26 -3.49 -4.92
CA ILE A 37 6.60 -2.18 -5.05
C ILE A 37 7.50 -1.06 -5.60
N VAL A 38 8.79 -1.33 -5.84
CA VAL A 38 9.80 -0.30 -6.17
C VAL A 38 9.56 0.32 -7.54
N GLN A 39 9.03 -0.45 -8.49
CA GLN A 39 8.81 -0.01 -9.88
C GLN A 39 7.35 0.35 -10.19
N LEU A 40 6.52 0.51 -9.14
CA LEU A 40 5.14 0.89 -9.35
C LEU A 40 5.07 2.32 -9.90
N LYS A 41 4.10 2.54 -10.78
CA LYS A 41 3.73 3.90 -11.18
C LYS A 41 3.29 4.67 -9.94
N PHE A 42 3.64 5.95 -9.89
CA PHE A 42 3.32 6.85 -8.79
C PHE A 42 1.88 6.74 -8.27
N THR A 43 0.89 6.75 -9.18
CA THR A 43 -0.54 6.66 -8.81
C THR A 43 -0.90 5.32 -8.16
N VAL A 44 -0.29 4.23 -8.62
CA VAL A 44 -0.50 2.89 -8.06
C VAL A 44 0.21 2.76 -6.72
N PHE A 45 1.41 3.32 -6.57
CA PHE A 45 2.16 3.30 -5.32
C PHE A 45 1.41 4.00 -4.19
N PHE A 46 1.04 5.28 -4.37
CA PHE A 46 0.37 6.03 -3.30
C PHE A 46 -1.08 5.59 -3.09
N GLY A 47 -1.76 5.14 -4.14
CA GLY A 47 -3.07 4.49 -4.02
C GLY A 47 -2.99 3.18 -3.21
N GLY A 48 -1.98 2.36 -3.49
CA GLY A 48 -1.69 1.13 -2.77
C GLY A 48 -1.31 1.36 -1.32
N ALA A 49 -0.48 2.36 -1.04
CA ALA A 49 -0.14 2.75 0.33
C ALA A 49 -1.40 3.15 1.14
N GLY A 50 -2.25 4.01 0.57
CA GLY A 50 -3.50 4.41 1.23
C GLY A 50 -4.48 3.25 1.44
N ALA A 51 -4.54 2.32 0.48
CA ALA A 51 -5.38 1.13 0.59
C ALA A 51 -4.81 0.12 1.61
N ALA A 52 -3.49 -0.03 1.71
CA ALA A 52 -2.84 -0.85 2.74
C ALA A 52 -3.21 -0.39 4.15
N GLU A 53 -3.20 0.92 4.38
CA GLU A 53 -3.65 1.54 5.63
C GLU A 53 -5.14 1.30 5.89
N LYS A 54 -5.99 1.56 4.88
CA LYS A 54 -7.45 1.39 4.98
C LYS A 54 -7.85 -0.04 5.33
N TYR A 55 -7.18 -1.03 4.75
CA TYR A 55 -7.48 -2.44 4.96
C TYR A 55 -6.59 -3.10 6.02
N VAL A 56 -5.70 -2.33 6.66
CA VAL A 56 -4.82 -2.77 7.74
C VAL A 56 -3.96 -3.98 7.32
N VAL A 57 -3.39 -3.90 6.11
CA VAL A 57 -2.52 -4.94 5.55
C VAL A 57 -1.09 -4.68 6.03
N TYR A 58 -0.77 -5.11 7.26
CA TYR A 58 0.49 -4.77 7.94
C TYR A 58 1.75 -5.05 7.12
N GLY A 59 1.77 -6.15 6.37
CA GLY A 59 2.88 -6.47 5.46
C GLY A 59 3.08 -5.38 4.40
N ALA A 60 1.98 -4.94 3.77
CA ALA A 60 2.02 -3.87 2.78
C ALA A 60 2.37 -2.52 3.42
N MET A 61 1.73 -2.17 4.54
CA MET A 61 1.97 -0.91 5.28
C MET A 61 3.46 -0.72 5.56
N ASN A 62 4.12 -1.74 6.11
CA ASN A 62 5.55 -1.69 6.42
C ASN A 62 6.42 -1.48 5.18
N VAL A 63 6.12 -2.17 4.08
CA VAL A 63 6.91 -2.05 2.85
C VAL A 63 6.71 -0.68 2.19
N TYR A 64 5.47 -0.17 2.13
CA TYR A 64 5.18 1.17 1.59
C TYR A 64 5.85 2.27 2.41
N ILE A 65 5.75 2.25 3.75
CA ILE A 65 6.38 3.25 4.61
C ILE A 65 7.90 3.20 4.49
N THR A 66 8.49 2.00 4.51
CA THR A 66 9.95 1.85 4.32
C THR A 66 10.40 2.45 2.99
N ARG A 67 9.61 2.26 1.93
CA ARG A 67 9.92 2.84 0.62
C ARG A 67 9.73 4.35 0.61
N MET A 68 8.75 4.91 1.32
CA MET A 68 8.56 6.36 1.43
C MET A 68 9.76 7.06 2.09
N TRP A 69 10.38 6.45 3.11
CA TRP A 69 11.64 6.97 3.68
C TRP A 69 12.74 7.11 2.64
N GLN A 70 12.79 6.23 1.63
CA GLN A 70 13.79 6.26 0.56
C GLN A 70 13.47 7.22 -0.57
N MET A 71 12.22 7.69 -0.66
CA MET A 71 11.71 8.50 -1.77
C MET A 71 11.38 9.93 -1.34
N ILE A 72 11.72 10.29 -0.11
CA ILE A 72 11.36 11.58 0.48
C ILE A 72 11.89 12.76 -0.33
N ASP A 73 13.08 12.64 -0.92
CA ASP A 73 13.68 13.67 -1.76
C ASP A 73 12.98 13.79 -3.14
N GLU A 74 12.34 12.72 -3.61
CA GLU A 74 11.67 12.67 -4.92
C GLU A 74 10.19 13.09 -4.84
N TYR A 75 9.50 12.70 -3.75
CA TYR A 75 8.07 12.94 -3.54
C TYR A 75 7.75 13.47 -2.14
N PRO A 76 8.36 14.60 -1.70
CA PRO A 76 8.23 15.08 -0.32
C PRO A 76 6.77 15.42 0.04
N ILE A 77 6.01 16.02 -0.88
CA ILE A 77 4.63 16.45 -0.63
C ILE A 77 3.72 15.23 -0.41
N GLU A 78 3.85 14.19 -1.22
CA GLU A 78 3.03 13.00 -1.11
C GLU A 78 3.39 12.15 0.11
N VAL A 79 4.67 12.07 0.43
CA VAL A 79 5.15 11.45 1.66
C VAL A 79 4.58 12.20 2.87
N LEU A 80 4.67 13.53 2.90
CA LEU A 80 4.08 14.35 3.95
C LEU A 80 2.57 14.12 4.08
N ASN A 81 1.82 14.17 2.98
CA ASN A 81 0.38 13.94 2.97
C ASN A 81 0.01 12.57 3.53
N HIS A 82 0.72 11.52 3.12
CA HIS A 82 0.49 10.18 3.62
C HIS A 82 0.82 10.09 5.12
N SER A 83 2.00 10.58 5.52
CA SER A 83 2.46 10.57 6.90
C SER A 83 1.52 11.30 7.86
N THR A 84 1.06 12.50 7.50
CA THR A 84 0.11 13.27 8.33
C THR A 84 -1.24 12.57 8.41
N LYS A 85 -1.73 11.98 7.31
CA LYS A 85 -3.03 11.30 7.29
C LYS A 85 -3.05 10.01 8.12
N HIS A 86 -1.94 9.28 8.16
CA HIS A 86 -1.87 7.94 8.74
C HIS A 86 -1.08 7.87 10.05
N GLY A 87 -0.54 8.99 10.53
CA GLY A 87 0.07 9.06 11.87
C GLY A 87 1.53 8.62 11.91
N TYR A 88 2.32 9.00 10.90
CA TYR A 88 3.77 8.78 10.86
C TYR A 88 4.54 10.09 11.10
N PRO A 89 4.58 10.63 12.34
CA PRO A 89 5.08 11.97 12.62
C PRO A 89 6.56 12.16 12.27
N ASP A 90 7.41 11.16 12.51
CA ASP A 90 8.85 11.27 12.21
C ASP A 90 9.10 11.43 10.70
N LEU A 91 8.39 10.64 9.88
CA LEU A 91 8.48 10.73 8.43
C LEU A 91 7.86 12.03 7.91
N GLY A 92 6.72 12.43 8.49
CA GLY A 92 6.06 13.70 8.15
C GLY A 92 6.94 14.91 8.47
N ASN A 93 7.60 14.93 9.63
CA ASN A 93 8.51 16.01 10.01
C ASN A 93 9.73 16.10 9.09
N LEU A 94 10.22 14.97 8.59
CA LEU A 94 11.33 14.96 7.63
C LEU A 94 10.91 15.46 6.24
N ALA A 95 9.64 15.27 5.88
CA ALA A 95 9.11 15.56 4.54
C ALA A 95 8.60 17.01 4.38
N ALA A 96 8.47 17.76 5.48
CA ALA A 96 7.99 19.14 5.52
C ALA A 96 9.11 20.16 5.26
#